data_AF-A0A3B7MIW5-F1
#
_entry.id   AF-A0A3B7MIW5-F1
#
_cell.length_a   1.000
_cell.length_b   1.000
_cell.length_c   1.000
_cell.angle_alpha   90.00
_cell.angle_beta   90.00
_cell.angle_gamma   90.00
#
_symmetry.space_group_name_H-M   'P 1'
#
loop_
_entity.id
_entity.type
_entity.pdbx_description
1 polymer ?
#
loop_
_entity_poly.entity_id
_entity_poly.type
_entity_poly.pdbx_seq_one_letter_code
_entity_poly.pdbx_strand_id
1 'polypeptide(L)'
;MTIQPQEFPVVIQAYQPSGSEDLFVAEQVVYNQSEADMFTSRHTGLLIKARKPNSSELQTVPNYAPVRTRSRGIGAGFIIILLLIALIITGFATGWIQRNLDITI
;
A
#
# COMPACT_ATOMS: atom_id res chain seq x y z
N MET A 1 -4.87 -6.01 -17.86
CA MET A 1 -5.93 -7.04 -17.91
C MET A 1 -7.22 -6.35 -17.50
N THR A 2 -8.30 -6.51 -18.27
CA THR A 2 -9.60 -5.88 -17.96
C THR A 2 -10.66 -6.97 -18.02
N ILE A 3 -11.35 -7.20 -16.91
CA ILE A 3 -12.44 -8.18 -16.79
C ILE A 3 -13.75 -7.41 -16.89
N GLN A 4 -14.73 -7.95 -17.62
CA GLN A 4 -16.03 -7.29 -17.73
C GLN A 4 -16.79 -7.37 -16.40
N PRO A 5 -17.52 -6.31 -15.99
CA PRO A 5 -18.27 -6.31 -14.73
C PRO A 5 -19.27 -7.46 -14.57
N GLN A 6 -19.74 -8.04 -15.68
CA GLN A 6 -20.71 -9.13 -15.73
C GLN A 6 -20.08 -10.53 -15.55
N GLU A 7 -18.75 -10.62 -15.65
CA GLU A 7 -18.02 -11.88 -15.55
C GLU A 7 -17.62 -12.22 -14.10
N PHE A 8 -17.72 -11.26 -13.19
CA PHE A 8 -17.46 -11.46 -11.77
C PHE A 8 -18.54 -12.33 -11.10
N PRO A 9 -18.19 -13.13 -10.08
CA PRO A 9 -16.85 -13.33 -9.54
C PRO A 9 -15.98 -14.24 -10.44
N VAL A 10 -14.67 -13.94 -10.51
CA VAL A 10 -13.69 -14.77 -11.22
C VAL A 10 -12.57 -15.21 -10.28
N VAL A 11 -11.99 -16.37 -10.54
CA VAL A 11 -10.80 -16.85 -9.84
C VAL A 11 -9.59 -16.48 -10.67
N ILE A 12 -8.63 -15.80 -10.03
CA ILE A 12 -7.36 -15.46 -10.64
C ILE A 12 -6.26 -16.28 -9.97
N GLN A 13 -5.44 -16.91 -10.81
CA GLN A 13 -4.31 -17.73 -10.41
C GLN A 13 -3.02 -17.13 -10.95
N ALA A 14 -1.98 -17.09 -10.12
CA ALA A 14 -0.65 -16.65 -10.50
C ALA A 14 0.29 -17.86 -10.63
N TYR A 15 1.04 -17.89 -11.73
CA TYR A 15 2.00 -18.93 -12.04
C TYR A 15 3.39 -18.34 -12.32
N GLN A 16 4.42 -18.96 -11.78
CA GLN A 16 5.80 -18.63 -12.10
C GLN A 16 6.23 -19.43 -13.34
N PRO A 17 6.66 -18.75 -14.42
CA PRO A 17 7.15 -19.44 -15.60
C PRO A 17 8.45 -20.16 -15.26
N SER A 18 8.43 -21.49 -15.24
CA SER A 18 9.59 -22.36 -15.15
C SER A 18 9.56 -23.24 -16.40
N GLY A 19 10.68 -23.37 -17.12
CA GLY A 19 10.73 -23.78 -18.52
C GLY A 19 10.13 -25.15 -18.90
N SER A 20 9.65 -25.95 -17.95
CA SER A 20 8.93 -27.22 -18.20
C SER A 20 7.46 -27.19 -17.74
N GLU A 21 7.17 -26.55 -16.61
CA GLU A 21 5.83 -26.46 -16.02
C GLU A 21 5.68 -25.13 -15.27
N ASP A 22 4.57 -24.45 -15.51
CA ASP A 22 4.16 -23.25 -14.78
C ASP A 22 3.94 -23.59 -13.29
N LEU A 23 4.79 -23.06 -12.40
CA LEU A 23 4.67 -23.31 -10.95
C LEU A 23 3.52 -22.48 -10.38
N PHE A 24 2.53 -23.14 -9.77
CA PHE A 24 1.45 -22.44 -9.06
C PHE A 24 1.99 -21.66 -7.85
N VAL A 25 1.66 -20.37 -7.78
CA VAL A 25 2.11 -19.47 -6.71
C VAL A 25 0.96 -19.09 -5.79
N ALA A 26 -0.16 -18.62 -6.36
CA ALA A 26 -1.27 -18.10 -5.59
C ALA A 26 -2.59 -18.21 -6.35
N GLU A 27 -3.71 -18.31 -5.62
CA GLU A 27 -5.08 -18.24 -6.14
C GLU A 27 -5.90 -17.28 -5.29
N GLN A 28 -6.75 -16.48 -5.94
CA GLN A 28 -7.70 -15.62 -5.25
C GLN A 28 -9.00 -15.48 -6.06
N VAL A 29 -10.14 -15.60 -5.37
CA VAL A 29 -11.45 -15.20 -5.90
C VAL A 29 -11.54 -13.68 -5.84
N VAL A 30 -11.83 -13.03 -6.96
CA VAL A 30 -12.03 -11.59 -7.05
C VAL A 30 -13.46 -11.26 -7.46
N TYR A 31 -14.00 -10.20 -6.87
CA TYR A 31 -15.38 -9.77 -7.04
C TYR A 31 -15.51 -8.47 -7.84
N ASN A 32 -14.39 -7.78 -8.08
CA ASN A 32 -14.35 -6.53 -8.83
C ASN A 32 -12.99 -6.31 -9.51
N GLN A 33 -12.92 -5.31 -10.38
CA GLN A 33 -11.72 -4.99 -11.16
C GLN A 33 -10.56 -4.50 -10.27
N SER A 34 -10.84 -3.75 -9.19
CA SER A 34 -9.76 -3.22 -8.33
C SER A 34 -9.05 -4.32 -7.54
N GLU A 35 -9.76 -5.37 -7.14
CA GLU A 35 -9.18 -6.58 -6.56
C GLU A 35 -8.31 -7.33 -7.57
N ALA A 36 -8.77 -7.45 -8.82
CA ALA A 36 -7.98 -8.05 -9.89
C ALA A 36 -6.69 -7.26 -10.18
N ASP A 37 -6.78 -5.94 -10.20
CA ASP A 37 -5.63 -5.05 -10.40
C ASP A 37 -4.64 -5.14 -9.23
N MET A 38 -5.14 -5.21 -7.99
CA MET A 38 -4.30 -5.41 -6.80
C MET A 38 -3.61 -6.78 -6.82
N PHE A 39 -4.32 -7.85 -7.18
CA PHE A 39 -3.73 -9.19 -7.31
C PHE A 39 -2.63 -9.21 -8.37
N THR A 40 -2.91 -8.64 -9.55
CA THR A 40 -1.97 -8.55 -10.66
C THR A 40 -0.74 -7.73 -10.29
N SER A 41 -0.93 -6.61 -9.57
CA SER A 41 0.18 -5.76 -9.10
C SER A 41 1.11 -6.50 -8.13
N ARG A 42 0.55 -7.23 -7.16
CA ARG A 42 1.33 -8.04 -6.19
C ARG A 42 2.13 -9.17 -6.85
N HIS A 43 1.61 -9.72 -7.94
CA HIS A 43 2.20 -10.84 -8.67
C HIS A 43 2.78 -10.39 -10.01
N THR A 44 3.29 -9.16 -10.08
CA THR A 44 3.90 -8.61 -11.29
C THR A 44 5.06 -9.50 -11.76
N GLY A 45 5.08 -9.84 -13.04
CA GLY A 45 6.08 -10.74 -13.63
C GLY A 45 5.69 -12.23 -13.58
N LEU A 46 4.58 -12.58 -12.93
CA LEU A 46 4.00 -13.92 -12.97
C LEU A 46 2.93 -13.99 -14.07
N LEU A 47 2.72 -15.20 -14.60
CA LEU A 47 1.63 -15.48 -15.54
C LEU A 47 0.30 -15.53 -14.77
N ILE A 48 -0.62 -14.66 -15.16
CA ILE A 48 -1.93 -14.56 -14.54
C ILE A 48 -2.94 -15.30 -15.42
N LYS A 49 -3.65 -16.29 -14.85
CA LYS A 49 -4.74 -17.02 -15.52
C LYS A 49 -6.05 -16.75 -14.78
N ALA A 50 -7.11 -16.47 -15.52
CA ALA A 50 -8.45 -16.27 -14.97
C ALA A 50 -9.37 -17.44 -15.35
N ARG A 51 -10.16 -17.92 -14.39
CA ARG A 51 -11.18 -18.96 -14.61
C ARG A 51 -12.45 -18.66 -13.84
N LYS A 52 -13.56 -19.30 -14.23
CA LYS A 52 -14.80 -19.22 -13.47
C LYS A 52 -14.66 -19.98 -12.14
N PRO A 53 -15.16 -19.43 -11.02
CA PRO A 53 -15.14 -20.08 -9.72
C PRO A 53 -16.03 -21.32 -9.73
N ASN A 54 -15.60 -22.36 -9.02
CA ASN A 54 -16.48 -23.46 -8.69
C ASN A 54 -17.41 -23.08 -7.53
N SER A 55 -18.57 -23.71 -7.44
CA SER A 55 -19.56 -23.45 -6.37
C SER A 55 -19.02 -23.68 -4.95
N SER A 56 -18.00 -24.52 -4.78
CA SER A 56 -17.29 -24.76 -3.52
C SER A 56 -16.35 -23.62 -3.12
N GLU A 57 -15.80 -22.87 -4.09
CA GLU A 57 -14.84 -21.78 -3.85
C GLU A 57 -15.55 -20.47 -3.46
N LEU A 58 -16.85 -20.38 -3.76
CA LEU A 58 -17.71 -19.24 -3.41
C LEU A 58 -18.14 -19.24 -1.94
N GLN A 59 -17.90 -20.32 -1.19
CA GLN A 59 -18.54 -20.59 0.10
C GLN A 59 -17.78 -20.05 1.32
N THR A 60 -16.74 -19.23 1.16
CA THR A 60 -15.99 -18.68 2.30
C THR A 60 -15.67 -17.21 2.10
N VAL A 61 -16.64 -16.34 2.37
CA VAL A 61 -16.33 -14.94 2.73
C VAL A 61 -16.97 -14.64 4.08
N PRO A 62 -16.28 -14.90 5.20
CA PRO A 62 -16.62 -14.18 6.42
C PRO A 62 -16.29 -12.71 6.15
N ASN A 63 -17.33 -11.86 6.08
CA ASN A 63 -17.28 -10.39 6.01
C ASN A 63 -15.86 -9.80 6.07
N TYR A 64 -15.19 -9.67 4.93
CA TYR A 64 -13.91 -8.96 4.84
C TYR A 64 -14.23 -7.47 4.90
N ALA A 65 -14.44 -6.94 6.11
CA ALA A 65 -14.53 -5.51 6.30
C ALA A 65 -13.24 -4.89 5.77
N PRO A 66 -13.29 -3.88 4.87
CA PRO A 66 -12.08 -3.26 4.37
C PRO A 66 -11.35 -2.65 5.57
N VAL A 67 -10.20 -3.25 5.92
CA VAL A 67 -9.25 -2.63 6.85
C VAL A 67 -8.77 -1.38 6.14
N ARG A 68 -9.43 -0.24 6.43
CA ARG A 68 -8.96 1.09 6.07
C ARG A 68 -7.59 1.22 6.70
N THR A 69 -6.55 0.95 5.92
CA THR A 69 -5.18 1.30 6.25
C THR A 69 -5.16 2.83 6.18
N ARG A 70 -5.46 3.45 7.32
CA ARG A 70 -5.28 4.88 7.51
C ARG A 70 -3.79 5.12 7.31
N SER A 71 -3.41 5.53 6.10
CA SER A 71 -2.04 5.99 5.86
C SER A 71 -1.83 7.10 6.89
N ARG A 72 -0.96 6.81 7.86
CA ARG A 72 -0.39 7.82 8.73
C ARG A 72 0.51 8.65 7.84
N GLY A 73 -0.09 9.49 7.00
CA GLY A 73 0.60 10.60 6.38
C GLY A 73 1.26 11.35 7.52
N ILE A 74 2.54 11.68 7.33
CA ILE A 74 3.32 12.50 8.25
C ILE A 74 2.48 13.76 8.47
N GLY A 75 1.78 13.81 9.60
CA GLY A 75 0.80 14.84 9.87
C GLY A 75 1.48 16.19 9.91
N ALA A 76 0.73 17.25 9.63
CA ALA A 76 1.20 18.64 9.61
C ALA A 76 2.05 19.05 10.84
N GLY A 77 2.02 18.29 11.94
CA GLY A 77 2.92 18.43 13.09
C GLY A 77 4.42 18.29 12.77
N PHE A 78 4.83 17.52 11.76
CA PHE A 78 6.26 17.43 11.40
C PHE A 78 6.79 18.77 10.87
N ILE A 79 5.97 19.51 10.11
CA ILE A 79 6.33 20.84 9.59
C ILE A 79 6.51 21.83 10.75
N ILE A 80 5.63 21.77 11.76
CA ILE A 80 5.71 22.63 12.95
C ILE A 80 7.01 22.36 13.72
N ILE A 81 7.38 21.08 13.93
CA ILE A 81 8.62 20.70 14.62
C ILE A 81 9.85 21.21 13.85
N LEU A 82 9.86 21.07 12.52
CA LEU A 82 10.96 21.51 11.67
C LEU A 82 11.14 23.04 11.73
N LEU A 83 10.03 23.78 11.73
CA LEU A 83 10.04 25.24 11.85
C LEU A 83 10.57 25.69 13.22
N LEU A 84 10.21 24.99 14.29
CA LEU A 84 10.67 25.28 15.66
C LEU A 84 12.20 25.09 15.80
N ILE A 85 12.74 24.02 15.21
CA ILE A 85 14.18 23.75 15.18
C ILE A 85 14.91 24.86 14.40
N ALA A 86 14.40 25.25 13.23
CA ALA A 86 14.99 26.31 12.43
C ALA A 86 15.04 27.66 13.17
N LEU A 87 13.98 27.96 13.96
CA LEU A 87 13.91 29.18 14.76
C LEU A 87 14.91 29.19 15.92
N ILE A 88 15.11 28.04 16.59
CA ILE A 88 16.13 27.89 17.64
C ILE A 88 17.53 28.12 17.08
N ILE A 89 17.87 27.47 15.94
CA ILE A 89 19.19 27.61 15.30
C ILE A 89 19.42 29.06 14.90
N THR A 90 18.43 29.71 14.29
CA THR A 90 18.55 31.11 13.87
C THR A 90 18.67 32.03 15.08
N GLY A 91 17.91 31.81 16.16
CA GLY A 91 17.99 32.58 17.40
C GLY A 91 19.35 32.46 18.11
N PHE A 92 19.97 31.28 18.06
CA PHE A 92 21.34 31.06 18.53
C PHE A 92 22.38 31.72 17.62
N ALA A 93 22.30 31.50 16.30
CA ALA A 93 23.27 32.00 15.34
C ALA A 93 23.24 33.54 15.20
N THR A 94 22.07 34.15 15.33
CA THR A 94 21.90 35.63 15.22
C THR A 94 22.31 36.35 16.52
N GLY A 95 22.78 35.62 17.55
CA GLY A 95 23.23 36.21 18.82
C GLY A 95 22.11 36.81 19.67
N TRP A 96 20.84 36.52 19.34
CA TRP A 96 19.68 37.06 20.05
C TRP A 96 19.60 36.51 21.48
N ILE A 97 19.94 35.22 21.65
CA ILE A 97 20.06 34.55 22.94
C ILE A 97 21.28 35.03 23.74
N GLN A 98 22.39 35.38 23.08
CA GLN A 98 23.56 35.96 23.75
C GLN A 98 23.27 37.35 24.30
N ARG A 99 22.52 38.20 23.57
CA ARG A 99 22.15 39.55 24.01
C ARG A 99 21.18 39.59 25.19
N ASN A 100 20.28 38.61 25.33
CA ASN A 100 19.26 38.62 26.39
C ASN A 100 19.65 37.78 27.62
N LEU A 101 20.62 36.89 27.53
CA LEU A 101 21.01 36.01 28.64
C LEU A 101 22.38 36.34 29.26
N ASP A 102 23.12 37.31 28.73
CA ASP A 102 24.39 37.80 29.28
C ASP A 102 25.41 36.68 29.59
N ILE A 103 25.36 35.59 28.81
CA ILE A 103 26.31 34.48 28.94
C ILE A 103 27.50 34.77 28.03
N THR A 104 28.61 35.14 28.64
CA THR A 104 29.92 35.28 28.01
C THR A 104 30.56 33.89 27.96
N ILE A 105 30.97 33.42 26.78
CA ILE A 105 31.93 32.30 26.63
C ILE A 105 33.32 32.89 26.53
#